data_AF-A0A382GQR2-F1
#
_entry.id   AF-A0A382GQR2-F1
#
_cell.length_a   1.000
_cell.length_b   1.000
_cell.length_c   1.000
_cell.angle_alpha   90.00
_cell.angle_beta   90.00
_cell.angle_gamma   90.00
#
_symmetry.space_group_name_H-M   'P 1'
#
loop_
_entity.id
_entity.type
_entity.pdbx_description
1 polymer ?
#
loop_
_entity_poly.entity_id
_entity_poly.type
_entity_poly.pdbx_seq_one_letter_code
_entity_poly.pdbx_strand_id
1 'polypeptide(L)'
;MPAPEDIPVLQAMIEALANRYDAPIFKPHLTLYSGQFEKEETPWANLPSIEPISLPVLGVDATTQYTKTLFLQFPRNERLLALMESLREQCPKSTGYSL
;
A
#
# COMPACT_ATOMS: atom_id res chain seq x y z
N MET A 1 1.38 -4.80 -6.01
CA MET A 1 2.22 -3.79 -6.70
C MET A 1 1.40 -3.12 -7.79
N PRO A 2 1.70 -1.87 -8.18
CA PRO A 2 1.08 -1.25 -9.36
C PRO A 2 1.34 -2.06 -10.63
N ALA A 3 0.52 -1.84 -11.65
CA ALA A 3 0.73 -2.46 -12.97
C ALA A 3 2.06 -1.99 -13.57
N PRO A 4 2.79 -2.84 -14.33
CA PRO A 4 4.10 -2.49 -14.89
C PRO A 4 4.13 -1.16 -15.66
N GLU A 5 3.06 -0.83 -16.35
CA GLU A 5 2.87 0.41 -17.11
C GLU A 5 2.80 1.67 -16.24
N ASP A 6 2.31 1.56 -15.00
CA ASP A 6 2.16 2.71 -14.09
C ASP A 6 3.44 3.01 -13.29
N ILE A 7 4.30 1.99 -13.12
CA ILE A 7 5.51 2.09 -12.27
C ILE A 7 6.41 3.26 -12.67
N PRO A 8 6.77 3.47 -13.96
CA PRO A 8 7.70 4.54 -14.33
C PRO A 8 7.18 5.94 -13.97
N VAL A 9 5.89 6.19 -14.22
CA VAL A 9 5.24 7.48 -13.91
C VAL A 9 5.19 7.72 -12.41
N LEU A 10 4.78 6.71 -11.63
CA LEU A 10 4.70 6.82 -10.17
C LEU A 10 6.09 6.99 -9.54
N GLN A 11 7.07 6.22 -9.99
CA GLN A 11 8.45 6.29 -9.50
C GLN A 11 9.07 7.66 -9.77
N ALA A 12 8.90 8.21 -10.98
CA ALA A 12 9.41 9.53 -11.32
C ALA A 12 8.80 10.65 -10.45
N MET A 13 7.50 10.55 -10.13
CA MET A 13 6.84 11.49 -9.21
C MET A 13 7.40 11.38 -7.79
N ILE A 14 7.59 10.16 -7.27
CA ILE A 14 8.17 9.94 -5.94
C ILE A 14 9.58 10.53 -5.89
N GLU A 15 10.43 10.26 -6.89
CA GLU A 15 11.80 10.77 -6.95
C GLU A 15 11.84 12.30 -7.02
N ALA A 16 11.01 12.91 -7.87
CA ALA A 16 10.96 14.37 -8.00
C ALA A 16 10.56 15.06 -6.68
N LEU A 17 9.57 14.51 -5.97
CA LEU A 17 9.11 15.03 -4.69
C LEU A 17 10.15 14.78 -3.58
N ALA A 18 10.70 13.57 -3.51
CA ALA A 18 11.70 13.20 -2.52
C ALA A 18 12.95 14.08 -2.61
N ASN A 19 13.47 14.28 -3.83
CA ASN A 19 14.63 15.14 -4.07
C ASN A 19 14.36 16.61 -3.74
N ARG A 20 13.14 17.10 -4.00
CA ARG A 20 12.77 18.50 -3.74
C ARG A 20 12.64 18.81 -2.25
N TYR A 21 12.19 17.84 -1.45
CA TYR A 21 11.85 18.04 -0.04
C TYR A 21 12.74 17.28 0.94
N ASP A 22 13.88 16.75 0.46
CA ASP A 22 14.83 15.96 1.26
C ASP A 22 14.16 14.79 2.01
N ALA A 23 13.32 14.04 1.29
CA ALA A 23 12.57 12.91 1.82
C ALA A 23 13.12 11.58 1.28
N PRO A 24 12.89 10.44 1.97
CA PRO A 24 13.36 9.14 1.49
C PRO A 24 12.66 8.71 0.20
N ILE A 25 13.42 8.13 -0.73
CA ILE A 25 12.89 7.49 -1.95
C ILE A 25 12.40 6.08 -1.62
N PHE A 26 11.23 5.73 -2.12
CA PHE A 26 10.62 4.40 -1.97
C PHE A 26 10.03 3.93 -3.30
N LYS A 27 9.75 2.63 -3.42
CA LYS A 27 9.06 2.07 -4.60
C LYS A 27 7.56 2.31 -4.49
N PRO A 28 6.83 2.63 -5.56
CA PRO A 28 5.39 2.80 -5.49
C PRO A 28 4.71 1.50 -5.06
N HIS A 29 3.91 1.56 -4.00
CA HIS A 29 3.20 0.42 -3.43
C HIS A 29 1.88 0.85 -2.80
N LEU A 30 1.02 -0.14 -2.57
CA LEU A 30 -0.19 -0.02 -1.76
C LEU A 30 -0.01 -0.95 -0.56
N THR A 31 -0.07 -0.39 0.64
CA THR A 31 -0.01 -1.17 1.88
C THR A 31 -1.34 -1.87 2.10
N LEU A 32 -1.33 -3.20 2.17
CA LEU A 32 -2.54 -4.01 2.40
C LEU A 32 -2.67 -4.45 3.86
N TYR A 33 -1.56 -4.63 4.56
CA TYR A 33 -1.52 -5.11 5.93
C TYR A 33 -0.23 -4.62 6.61
N SER A 34 -0.30 -4.41 7.93
CA SER A 34 0.88 -4.17 8.77
C SER A 34 0.68 -4.83 10.14
N GLY A 35 1.72 -5.48 10.65
CA GLY A 35 1.68 -6.21 11.90
C GLY A 35 3.05 -6.73 12.31
N GLN A 36 3.15 -7.23 13.54
CA GLN A 36 4.34 -7.90 14.03
C GLN A 36 4.31 -9.36 13.61
N PHE A 37 5.39 -9.79 12.96
CA PHE A 37 5.63 -11.20 12.67
C PHE A 37 6.69 -11.70 13.65
N GLU A 38 6.36 -12.71 14.44
CA GLU A 38 7.38 -13.51 15.13
C GLU A 38 8.19 -14.24 14.05
N LYS A 39 9.51 -14.31 14.22
CA LYS A 39 10.49 -14.59 13.15
C LYS A 39 10.14 -15.80 12.26
N GLU A 40 10.46 -15.64 10.97
CA GLU A 40 10.38 -16.64 9.88
C GLU A 40 8.99 -17.17 9.48
N GLU A 41 7.89 -16.82 10.16
CA GLU A 41 6.56 -17.14 9.63
C GLU A 41 6.29 -16.33 8.35
N THR A 42 6.18 -17.02 7.22
CA THR A 42 5.65 -16.48 5.97
C THR A 42 4.15 -16.75 5.96
N PRO A 43 3.30 -15.84 6.51
CA PRO A 43 1.84 -15.99 6.43
C PRO A 43 1.35 -16.02 4.97
N TRP A 44 2.25 -15.69 4.04
CA TRP A 44 2.03 -15.62 2.62
C TRP A 44 1.87 -16.98 1.94
N ALA A 45 2.21 -18.09 2.60
CA ALA A 45 2.14 -19.43 2.01
C ALA A 45 0.72 -19.84 1.57
N ASN A 46 -0.31 -19.26 2.19
CA ASN A 46 -1.72 -19.57 1.94
C ASN A 46 -2.49 -18.41 1.28
N LEU A 47 -1.79 -17.45 0.67
CA LEU A 47 -2.50 -16.37 -0.02
C LEU A 47 -3.33 -16.95 -1.17
N PRO A 48 -4.63 -16.58 -1.27
CA PRO A 48 -5.40 -16.92 -2.45
C PRO A 48 -4.76 -16.27 -3.68
N SER A 49 -4.95 -16.89 -4.84
CA SER A 49 -4.65 -16.19 -6.09
C SER A 49 -5.53 -14.95 -6.18
N ILE A 50 -4.90 -13.78 -6.32
CA ILE A 50 -5.59 -12.50 -6.40
C ILE A 50 -5.55 -12.05 -7.85
N GLU A 51 -6.72 -11.90 -8.45
CA GLU A 51 -6.82 -11.23 -9.73
C GLU A 51 -6.47 -9.74 -9.59
N PRO A 52 -5.89 -9.11 -10.63
CA PRO A 52 -5.63 -7.68 -10.63
C PRO A 52 -6.85 -6.85 -10.24
N ILE A 53 -6.66 -5.91 -9.30
CA ILE A 53 -7.68 -4.96 -8.87
C ILE A 53 -7.37 -3.61 -9.50
N SER A 54 -8.27 -3.13 -10.36
CA SER A 54 -8.17 -1.78 -10.91
C SER A 54 -8.69 -0.76 -9.89
N LEU A 55 -7.87 0.25 -9.60
CA LEU A 55 -8.16 1.32 -8.64
C LEU A 55 -8.03 2.67 -9.36
N PRO A 56 -9.13 3.31 -9.78
CA PRO A 56 -9.03 4.62 -10.40
C PRO A 56 -8.61 5.65 -9.35
N VAL A 57 -7.66 6.52 -9.70
CA VAL A 57 -7.21 7.61 -8.84
C VAL A 57 -8.28 8.70 -8.82
N LEU A 58 -8.82 9.00 -7.64
CA LEU A 58 -9.78 10.10 -7.44
C LEU A 58 -9.06 11.45 -7.33
N GLY A 59 -7.85 11.45 -6.79
CA GLY A 59 -7.08 12.65 -6.57
C GLY A 59 -5.87 12.41 -5.68
N VAL A 60 -5.27 13.52 -5.27
CA VAL A 60 -4.15 13.56 -4.34
C VAL A 60 -4.62 14.26 -3.07
N ASP A 61 -4.21 13.74 -1.92
CA ASP A 61 -4.49 14.32 -0.61
C ASP A 61 -3.25 14.26 0.28
N ALA A 62 -3.26 15.00 1.38
CA ALA A 62 -2.12 15.20 2.26
C ALA A 62 -2.53 15.26 3.74
N THR A 63 -1.67 14.77 4.62
CA THR A 63 -1.82 14.97 6.07
C THR A 63 -0.48 15.38 6.69
N THR A 64 -0.49 15.76 7.98
CA THR A 64 0.74 16.03 8.74
C THR A 64 1.37 14.77 9.34
N GLN A 65 0.79 13.59 9.11
CA GLN A 65 1.36 12.32 9.56
C GLN A 65 2.52 11.95 8.64
N TYR A 66 3.71 11.72 9.20
CA TYR A 66 4.94 11.45 8.46
C TYR A 66 4.77 10.40 7.33
N THR A 67 4.13 9.27 7.63
CA THR A 67 3.90 8.18 6.66
C THR A 67 2.71 8.38 5.73
N LYS A 68 1.92 9.45 5.91
CA LYS A 68 0.74 9.80 5.11
C LYS A 68 0.81 11.28 4.68
N THR A 69 2.01 11.73 4.32
CA THR A 69 2.28 13.13 3.99
C THR A 69 1.63 13.55 2.67
N LEU A 70 1.74 12.72 1.64
CA LEU A 70 1.09 12.90 0.34
C LEU A 70 0.71 11.52 -0.22
N PHE A 71 -0.54 11.32 -0.63
CA PHE A 71 -1.01 10.01 -1.08
C PHE A 71 -2.10 10.13 -2.15
N LEU A 72 -2.22 9.06 -2.95
CA LEU A 72 -3.31 8.91 -3.91
C LEU A 72 -4.57 8.44 -3.19
N GLN A 73 -5.70 9.05 -3.51
CA GLN A 73 -7.00 8.59 -3.06
C GLN A 73 -7.63 7.67 -4.11
N PHE A 74 -8.24 6.59 -3.63
CA PHE A 74 -8.97 5.62 -4.45
C PHE A 74 -10.42 5.54 -3.96
N PRO A 75 -11.39 5.19 -4.83
CA PRO A 75 -12.73 4.89 -4.34
C PRO A 75 -12.69 3.63 -3.47
N ARG A 76 -13.70 3.50 -2.61
CA ARG A 76 -13.94 2.27 -1.88
C ARG A 76 -14.08 1.10 -2.88
N ASN A 77 -13.33 0.03 -2.66
CA ASN A 77 -13.33 -1.16 -3.51
C ASN A 77 -13.53 -2.41 -2.64
N GLU A 78 -14.70 -3.06 -2.75
CA GLU A 78 -15.04 -4.20 -1.89
C GLU A 78 -14.11 -5.41 -2.08
N ARG A 79 -13.54 -5.61 -3.28
CA ARG A 79 -12.57 -6.70 -3.52
C ARG A 79 -11.27 -6.43 -2.77
N LEU A 80 -10.81 -5.18 -2.76
CA LEU A 80 -9.63 -4.77 -2.01
C LEU A 80 -9.86 -4.91 -0.51
N LEU A 81 -11.03 -4.49 -0.02
CA LEU A 81 -11.37 -4.62 1.41
C LEU A 81 -11.47 -6.08 1.84
N ALA A 82 -12.13 -6.94 1.06
CA ALA A 82 -12.19 -8.37 1.34
C ALA A 82 -10.79 -9.01 1.37
N LEU A 83 -9.89 -8.58 0.47
CA LEU A 83 -8.49 -9.01 0.50
C LEU A 83 -7.79 -8.57 1.79
N MET A 84 -7.92 -7.30 2.18
CA MET A 84 -7.30 -6.77 3.40
C MET A 84 -7.81 -7.48 4.66
N GLU A 85 -9.10 -7.80 4.72
CA GLU A 85 -9.68 -8.57 5.83
C GLU A 85 -9.18 -10.02 5.85
N SER A 86 -9.13 -10.67 4.68
CA SER A 86 -8.58 -12.03 4.57
C SER A 86 -7.12 -12.10 5.01
N LEU A 87 -6.32 -11.07 4.73
CA LEU A 87 -4.95 -10.95 5.23
C LEU A 87 -4.90 -10.79 6.75
N ARG A 88 -5.80 -9.96 7.31
CA ARG A 88 -5.91 -9.71 8.74
C ARG A 88 -6.31 -10.94 9.54
N GLU A 89 -7.14 -11.81 8.99
CA GLU A 89 -7.56 -13.07 9.61
C GLU A 89 -6.43 -14.13 9.64
N GLN A 90 -5.53 -14.08 8.66
CA GLN A 90 -4.45 -15.05 8.49
C GLN A 90 -3.13 -14.63 9.15
N CYS A 91 -2.95 -13.34 9.44
CA CYS A 91 -1.75 -12.79 10.05
C CYS A 91 -1.94 -12.56 11.57
N PRO A 92 -0.84 -12.48 12.35
CA PRO A 92 -0.89 -12.10 13.77
C PRO A 92 -1.65 -10.77 14.01
N LYS A 93 -1.99 -10.44 15.26
CA LYS A 93 -2.75 -9.20 15.53
C LYS A 93 -1.99 -7.96 15.02
N SER A 94 -2.68 -7.12 14.25
CA SER A 94 -2.11 -5.90 13.68
C SER A 94 -1.70 -4.92 14.78
N THR A 95 -0.57 -4.25 14.60
CA THR A 95 -0.11 -3.19 15.50
C THR A 95 -0.74 -1.86 15.11
N GLY A 96 -2.03 -1.70 15.40
CA GLY A 96 -2.72 -0.40 15.52
C GLY A 96 -2.74 0.55 14.31
N TYR A 97 -2.13 0.21 13.18
CA TYR A 97 -2.19 1.02 11.96
C TYR A 97 -3.57 0.85 11.32
N SER A 98 -4.35 1.92 11.29
CA SER A 98 -5.63 1.96 10.58
C SER A 98 -5.37 2.47 9.17
N LEU A 99 -5.69 1.64 8.16
CA LEU A 99 -5.57 1.97 6.73
C LEU A 99 -6.70 2.91 6.28
#